data_AF-A0A3D4KVC0-F1
#
_entry.id   AF-A0A3D4KVC0-F1
#
_cell.length_a   1.000
_cell.length_b   1.000
_cell.length_c   1.000
_cell.angle_alpha   90.00
_cell.angle_beta   90.00
_cell.angle_gamma   90.00
#
_symmetry.space_group_name_H-M   'P 1'
#
loop_
_entity.id
_entity.type
_entity.pdbx_description
1 polymer ?
#
loop_
_entity_poly.entity_id
_entity_poly.type
_entity_poly.pdbx_seq_one_letter_code
_entity_poly.pdbx_strand_id
1 'polypeptide(L)'
;MSDKLIKKPTTGMKDILPQEMEIRDYVERMVTKTYASFGFTRIETPAVEHIENLTSNQGGENEKLIFKIMKRGEKLDIQGASSENDLADSG
;
A
#
# COMPACT_ATOMS: atom_id res chain seq x y z
N MET A 1 16.24 10.73 -28.15
CA MET A 1 16.14 11.37 -26.83
C MET A 1 16.73 10.39 -25.84
N SER A 2 17.81 10.73 -25.11
CA SER A 2 18.32 9.82 -24.08
C SER A 2 17.38 9.89 -22.90
N ASP A 3 16.55 8.86 -22.72
CA ASP A 3 15.66 8.75 -21.57
C ASP A 3 16.49 8.70 -20.29
N LYS A 4 16.57 9.84 -19.62
CA LYS A 4 17.28 9.97 -18.35
C LYS A 4 16.45 9.26 -17.29
N LEU A 5 16.93 8.12 -16.82
CA LEU A 5 16.32 7.37 -15.72
C LEU A 5 16.12 8.29 -14.51
N ILE A 6 14.90 8.32 -13.98
CA ILE A 6 14.57 9.01 -12.73
C ILE A 6 15.21 8.20 -11.61
N LYS A 7 16.19 8.79 -10.92
CA LYS A 7 16.97 8.13 -9.86
C LYS A 7 16.37 8.29 -8.46
N LYS A 8 15.41 9.19 -8.29
CA LYS A 8 14.77 9.46 -7.00
C LYS A 8 13.52 8.61 -6.89
N PRO A 9 13.30 7.88 -5.77
CA PRO A 9 12.05 7.16 -5.55
C PRO A 9 10.86 8.12 -5.49
N THR A 10 9.67 7.58 -5.72
CA THR A 10 8.40 8.32 -5.57
C THR A 10 8.34 9.00 -4.21
N THR A 11 7.77 10.22 -4.15
CA THR A 11 7.62 10.97 -2.90
C THR A 11 6.99 10.12 -1.80
N GLY A 12 7.59 10.13 -0.61
CA GLY A 12 7.16 9.31 0.53
C GLY A 12 7.76 7.89 0.56
N MET A 13 8.40 7.43 -0.51
CA MET A 13 9.06 6.13 -0.59
C MET A 13 10.59 6.28 -0.45
N LYS A 14 11.24 5.22 0.05
CA LYS A 14 12.69 5.20 0.30
C LYS A 14 13.29 3.88 -0.21
N ASP A 15 14.42 3.98 -0.92
CA ASP A 15 15.25 2.81 -1.20
C ASP A 15 15.92 2.34 0.09
N ILE A 16 15.70 1.07 0.47
CA ILE A 16 16.37 0.46 1.62
C ILE A 16 17.54 -0.36 1.09
N LEU A 17 18.75 0.14 1.32
CA LEU A 17 19.99 -0.46 0.83
C LEU A 17 20.47 -1.59 1.77
N PRO A 18 21.45 -2.42 1.36
CA PRO A 18 21.81 -3.62 2.10
C PRO A 18 22.07 -3.41 3.60
N GLN A 19 22.84 -2.37 3.97
CA GLN A 19 23.13 -2.07 5.37
C GLN A 19 21.87 -1.77 6.19
N GLU A 20 20.88 -1.07 5.61
CA GLU A 20 19.63 -0.77 6.29
C GLU A 20 18.70 -1.99 6.33
N MET A 21 18.71 -2.81 5.27
CA MET A 21 17.96 -4.07 5.22
C MET A 21 18.45 -5.06 6.28
N GLU A 22 19.75 -5.17 6.52
CA GLU A 22 20.30 -6.03 7.57
C GLU A 22 19.74 -5.68 8.96
N ILE A 23 19.63 -4.38 9.25
CA ILE A 23 19.06 -3.88 10.51
C ILE A 23 17.56 -4.18 10.57
N ARG A 24 16.83 -3.94 9.47
CA ARG A 24 15.39 -4.24 9.36
C ARG A 24 15.12 -5.72 9.62
N ASP A 25 15.87 -6.61 8.96
CA ASP A 25 15.72 -8.06 9.09
C ASP A 25 16.00 -8.53 10.52
N TYR A 26 16.98 -7.92 11.20
CA TYR A 26 17.24 -8.21 12.61
C TYR A 26 16.03 -7.88 13.49
N VAL A 27 15.44 -6.69 13.31
CA VAL A 27 14.27 -6.27 14.09
C VAL A 27 13.05 -7.14 13.76
N GLU A 28 12.77 -7.40 12.48
CA GLU A 28 11.64 -8.24 12.07
C GLU A 28 11.74 -9.66 12.64
N ARG A 29 12.94 -10.25 12.66
CA ARG A 29 13.17 -11.56 13.30
C ARG A 29 12.90 -11.53 14.80
N MET A 30 13.27 -10.47 15.50
CA MET A 30 13.00 -10.34 16.93
C MET A 30 11.50 -10.26 17.21
N VAL A 31 10.76 -9.46 16.44
CA VAL A 31 9.30 -9.33 16.55
C VAL A 31 8.64 -10.68 16.28
N THR A 32 8.93 -11.29 15.13
CA THR A 32 8.30 -12.56 14.73
C THR A 32 8.60 -13.70 15.70
N LYS A 33 9.85 -13.83 16.21
CA LYS A 33 10.19 -14.83 17.23
C LYS A 33 9.42 -14.62 18.53
N THR A 34 9.22 -13.37 18.93
CA THR A 34 8.45 -13.05 20.14
C THR A 34 7.01 -13.51 19.98
N TYR A 35 6.32 -13.15 18.90
CA TYR A 35 4.93 -13.62 18.67
C TYR A 35 4.85 -15.15 18.57
N ALA A 36 5.81 -15.79 17.92
CA ALA A 36 5.86 -17.25 17.83
C ALA A 36 5.99 -17.93 19.20
N SER A 37 6.73 -17.35 20.16
CA SER A 37 6.84 -17.93 21.50
C SER A 37 5.53 -17.89 22.31
N PHE A 38 4.55 -17.10 21.88
CA PHE A 38 3.19 -17.09 22.43
C PHE A 38 2.20 -17.95 21.61
N GLY A 39 2.68 -18.72 20.63
CA GLY A 39 1.86 -19.63 19.84
C GLY A 39 1.14 -18.98 18.65
N PHE A 40 1.44 -17.72 18.32
CA PHE A 40 0.89 -17.08 17.13
C PHE A 40 1.58 -17.58 15.86
N THR A 41 0.80 -17.67 14.79
CA THR A 41 1.28 -18.00 13.44
C THR A 41 1.15 -16.78 12.54
N ARG A 42 2.21 -16.48 11.78
CA ARG A 42 2.20 -15.38 10.82
C ARG A 42 1.29 -15.72 9.63
N ILE A 43 0.49 -14.74 9.23
CA ILE A 43 -0.18 -14.72 7.93
C ILE A 43 0.28 -13.47 7.16
N GLU A 44 0.09 -13.49 5.85
CA GLU A 44 0.26 -12.32 4.99
C GLU A 44 -1.03 -12.17 4.17
N THR A 45 -1.44 -10.93 3.96
CA THR A 45 -2.52 -10.56 3.05
C THR A 45 -1.94 -9.72 1.92
N PRO A 46 -2.61 -9.63 0.76
CA PRO A 46 -2.21 -8.71 -0.30
C PRO A 46 -2.03 -7.27 0.22
N ALA A 47 -1.08 -6.55 -0.36
CA ALA A 47 -0.83 -5.14 -0.03
C ALA A 47 -1.91 -4.18 -0.55
N VAL A 48 -2.82 -4.68 -1.38
CA VAL A 48 -3.92 -3.95 -2.02
C VAL A 48 -5.20 -4.72 -1.75
N GLU A 49 -6.24 -4.00 -1.33
CA GLU A 49 -7.56 -4.55 -1.00
C GLU A 49 -8.66 -3.86 -1.82
N HIS A 50 -9.86 -4.44 -1.82
CA HIS A 50 -11.03 -3.80 -2.40
C HIS A 50 -11.34 -2.50 -1.67
N ILE A 51 -11.56 -1.40 -2.41
CA ILE A 51 -11.76 -0.08 -1.82
C ILE A 51 -12.95 -0.04 -0.85
N GLU A 52 -13.98 -0.84 -1.12
CA GLU A 52 -15.19 -0.98 -0.30
C GLU A 52 -14.88 -1.49 1.12
N ASN A 53 -13.82 -2.30 1.29
CA ASN A 53 -13.38 -2.78 2.59
C ASN A 53 -12.66 -1.69 3.40
N LEU A 54 -12.13 -0.67 2.73
CA LEU A 54 -11.32 0.39 3.33
C LEU A 54 -12.14 1.67 3.61
N THR A 55 -13.26 1.87 2.93
CA THR A 55 -14.14 3.06 3.06
C THR A 55 -15.42 2.74 3.83
N SER A 56 -15.28 2.24 5.07
CA SER A 56 -16.42 1.78 5.89
C SER A 56 -16.98 2.85 6.85
N ASN A 57 -16.51 4.11 6.75
CA ASN A 57 -16.74 5.20 7.70
C ASN A 57 -16.25 4.93 9.14
N GLN A 58 -15.52 3.84 9.38
CA GLN A 58 -14.90 3.55 10.67
C GLN A 58 -13.50 4.18 10.80
N GLY A 59 -12.86 4.51 9.69
CA GLY A 59 -11.51 5.09 9.66
C GLY A 59 -11.49 6.62 9.83
N GLY A 60 -12.65 7.29 9.82
CA GLY A 60 -12.75 8.74 9.99
C GLY A 60 -11.93 9.51 8.94
N GLU A 61 -11.11 10.47 9.39
CA GLU A 61 -10.28 11.26 8.48
C GLU A 61 -9.19 10.44 7.76
N ASN A 62 -8.81 9.27 8.31
CA ASN A 62 -7.76 8.44 7.70
C ASN A 62 -8.18 7.83 6.36
N GLU A 63 -9.49 7.65 6.12
CA GLU A 63 -9.97 7.12 4.83
C GLU A 63 -9.64 8.06 3.66
N LYS A 64 -9.47 9.35 3.93
CA LYS A 64 -9.04 10.34 2.93
C LYS A 64 -7.55 10.22 2.55
N LEU A 65 -6.77 9.47 3.32
CA LEU A 65 -5.32 9.28 3.12
C LEU A 65 -5.00 7.97 2.36
N ILE A 66 -6.02 7.20 1.97
CA ILE A 66 -5.85 5.95 1.22
C ILE A 66 -5.25 6.26 -0.16
N PHE A 67 -4.21 5.52 -0.55
CA PHE A 67 -3.71 5.55 -1.92
C PHE A 67 -4.64 4.73 -2.82
N LYS A 68 -5.62 5.38 -3.42
CA LYS A 68 -6.59 4.70 -4.29
C LYS A 68 -5.98 4.33 -5.63
N ILE A 69 -6.28 3.12 -6.08
CA ILE A 69 -5.91 2.60 -7.39
C ILE A 69 -7.11 2.74 -8.32
N MET A 70 -6.90 3.44 -9.43
CA MET A 70 -7.94 3.69 -10.41
C MET A 70 -8.31 2.41 -11.18
N LYS A 71 -9.59 2.33 -11.56
CA LYS A 71 -10.09 1.37 -12.55
C LYS A 71 -9.27 1.47 -13.84
N ARG A 72 -9.25 0.38 -14.62
CA ARG A 72 -8.50 0.30 -15.87
C ARG A 72 -9.39 -0.01 -17.07
N GLY A 73 -8.97 0.44 -18.25
CA GLY A 73 -9.67 0.20 -19.51
C GLY A 73 -11.06 0.82 -19.53
N GLU A 74 -12.02 0.13 -20.13
CA GLU A 74 -13.41 0.61 -20.29
C GLU A 74 -14.13 0.85 -18.95
N LYS A 75 -13.65 0.26 -17.85
CA LYS A 75 -14.21 0.49 -16.51
C LYS A 75 -13.85 1.87 -15.95
N LEU A 76 -12.83 2.53 -16.49
CA LEU A 76 -12.45 3.87 -16.09
C LEU A 76 -13.27 4.90 -16.88
N ASP A 77 -14.45 5.23 -16.37
CA ASP A 77 -15.30 6.28 -16.94
C ASP A 77 -15.14 7.58 -16.15
N ILE A 78 -14.30 8.48 -16.67
CA ILE A 78 -14.06 9.80 -16.08
C ILE A 78 -15.25 10.74 -16.31
N GLN A 79 -15.98 10.58 -17.41
CA GLN A 79 -17.04 11.51 -17.79
C GLN A 79 -18.34 11.21 -17.02
N GLY A 80 -18.61 9.93 -16.74
CA GLY A 80 -19.77 9.50 -15.95
C GLY A 80 -19.56 9.53 -14.43
N ALA A 81 -18.34 9.80 -13.94
CA ALA A 81 -18.06 9.82 -12.51
C ALA A 81 -18.70 11.02 -11.81
N SER A 82 -19.43 10.76 -10.73
CA SER A 82 -20.02 11.79 -9.86
C SER A 82 -19.07 12.18 -8.72
N SER A 83 -18.13 11.29 -8.38
CA SER A 83 -17.13 11.49 -7.34
C SER A 83 -15.84 10.73 -7.65
N GLU A 84 -14.76 11.05 -6.94
CA GLU A 84 -13.48 10.33 -7.04
C GLU A 84 -13.62 8.83 -6.72
N ASN A 85 -14.55 8.47 -5.83
CA ASN A 85 -14.78 7.07 -5.45
C ASN A 85 -15.33 6.25 -6.62
N ASP A 86 -15.95 6.88 -7.62
CA ASP A 86 -16.45 6.17 -8.80
C ASP A 86 -15.30 5.73 -9.73
N LEU A 87 -14.10 6.31 -9.56
CA LEU A 87 -12.94 6.08 -10.42
C LEU A 87 -11.98 5.00 -9.89
N ALA A 88 -12.11 4.59 -8.64
CA ALA A 88 -11.22 3.61 -8.00
C ALA A 88 -11.99 2.35 -7.58
N ASP A 89 -11.32 1.20 -7.63
CA ASP A 89 -11.87 -0.09 -7.16
C ASP A 89 -10.93 -0.83 -6.20
N SER A 90 -9.76 -0.27 -5.91
CA SER A 90 -8.81 -0.83 -4.95
C SER A 90 -8.04 0.26 -4.21
N GLY A 91 -7.41 -0.08 -3.10
CA GLY A 91 -6.55 0.81 -2.30
C GLY A 91 -5.66 0.05 -1.34
#